data_AF-A0A6G3ZJN3-F1
#
_entry.id   AF-A0A6G3ZJN3-F1
#
_cell.length_a   1.000
_cell.length_b   1.000
_cell.length_c   1.000
_cell.angle_alpha   90.00
_cell.angle_beta   90.00
_cell.angle_gamma   90.00
#
_symmetry.space_group_name_H-M   'P 1'
#
loop_
_entity.id
_entity.type
_entity.pdbx_description
1 polymer ?
#
loop_
_entity_poly.entity_id
_entity_poly.type
_entity_poly.pdbx_seq_one_letter_code
_entity_poly.pdbx_strand_id
1 'polypeptide(L)'
;MREHTDGDFPFANDFNALVRDALEGGTQVESGCGVSDGGTQDMNVEVASGSVVIDGTEHSISSQSVSLASADSDNPRYDLVVADSSGAKAVTGTASATPKAPSIPSKSVLLAIVEVPAGASGATDGEISDARVILHEIANTAVSALENLSEGDSFSGYPLAHGTDVDAPTNAHHDRFTDAEAQKQALAYDFIGV
;
A
#
# COMPACT_ATOMS: atom_id res chain seq x y z
N MET A 1 -22.32 -7.16 10.65
CA MET A 1 -20.91 -7.52 10.93
C MET A 1 -20.93 -8.61 11.98
N ARG A 2 -20.61 -9.85 11.60
CA ARG A 2 -20.52 -10.97 12.54
C ARG A 2 -19.20 -10.81 13.29
N GLU A 3 -19.25 -10.84 14.62
CA GLU A 3 -18.05 -10.77 15.45
C GLU A 3 -17.32 -12.12 15.33
N HIS A 4 -16.07 -12.09 14.88
CA HIS A 4 -15.18 -13.24 14.85
C HIS A 4 -14.28 -13.18 16.08
N THR A 5 -14.32 -14.20 16.92
CA THR A 5 -13.49 -14.33 18.12
C THR A 5 -12.07 -14.72 17.74
N ASP A 6 -11.10 -14.38 18.59
CA ASP A 6 -9.73 -14.88 18.46
C ASP A 6 -9.73 -16.42 18.39
N GLY A 7 -9.24 -16.98 17.28
CA GLY A 7 -9.31 -18.40 16.96
C GLY A 7 -10.41 -18.84 15.98
N ASP A 8 -11.32 -17.96 15.56
CA ASP A 8 -12.29 -18.26 14.52
C ASP A 8 -11.59 -18.45 13.15
N PHE A 9 -11.95 -19.52 12.44
CA PHE A 9 -11.30 -20.00 11.21
C PHE A 9 -11.19 -19.06 9.97
N PRO A 10 -11.88 -17.91 9.84
CA PRO A 10 -11.58 -16.94 8.78
C PRO A 10 -10.13 -16.39 8.77
N PHE A 11 -9.32 -16.57 9.83
CA PHE A 11 -7.90 -16.18 9.83
C PHE A 11 -6.94 -17.15 9.09
N ALA A 12 -7.45 -18.13 8.32
CA ALA A 12 -6.57 -19.01 7.54
C ALA A 12 -5.76 -18.24 6.46
N ASN A 13 -6.28 -17.10 5.99
CA ASN A 13 -5.47 -16.07 5.37
C ASN A 13 -4.81 -15.27 6.51
N ASP A 14 -3.63 -15.72 6.94
CA ASP A 14 -2.87 -15.09 8.02
C ASP A 14 -2.84 -13.56 7.82
N PHE A 15 -3.43 -12.82 8.76
CA PHE A 15 -3.49 -11.36 8.71
C PHE A 15 -2.10 -10.74 8.49
N ASN A 16 -1.05 -11.39 9.00
CA ASN A 16 0.32 -10.96 8.76
C ASN A 16 0.74 -11.10 7.29
N ALA A 17 0.26 -12.12 6.58
CA ALA A 17 0.51 -12.28 5.15
C ALA A 17 -0.23 -11.19 4.35
N LEU A 18 -1.47 -10.89 4.72
CA LEU A 18 -2.28 -9.86 4.07
C LEU A 18 -1.72 -8.45 4.29
N VAL A 19 -1.31 -8.13 5.51
CA VAL A 19 -0.68 -6.83 5.85
C VAL A 19 0.71 -6.72 5.21
N ARG A 20 1.51 -7.79 5.20
CA ARG A 20 2.82 -7.78 4.53
C ARG A 20 2.68 -7.59 3.02
N ASP A 21 1.73 -8.26 2.37
CA ASP A 21 1.51 -8.10 0.93
C ASP A 21 1.07 -6.67 0.57
N ALA A 22 0.23 -6.05 1.41
CA ALA A 22 -0.15 -4.65 1.25
C ALA A 22 1.01 -3.67 1.49
N LEU A 23 1.84 -3.88 2.52
CA LEU A 23 2.92 -2.95 2.88
C LEU A 23 4.20 -3.12 2.05
N GLU A 24 4.60 -4.36 1.75
CA GLU A 24 5.85 -4.67 1.02
C GLU A 24 5.61 -4.94 -0.47
N GLY A 25 4.52 -5.65 -0.80
CA GLY A 25 4.16 -5.99 -2.19
C GLY A 25 3.35 -4.90 -2.89
N GLY A 26 2.73 -4.00 -2.13
CA GLY A 26 1.80 -3.01 -2.66
C GLY A 26 0.52 -3.63 -3.20
N THR A 27 0.13 -4.82 -2.72
CA THR A 27 -1.09 -5.50 -3.14
C THR A 27 -2.24 -5.12 -2.21
N GLN A 28 -3.14 -4.23 -2.65
CA GLN A 28 -4.26 -3.75 -1.83
C GLN A 28 -5.46 -3.27 -2.66
N VAL A 29 -6.59 -3.06 -2.00
CA VAL A 29 -7.71 -2.30 -2.58
C VAL A 29 -7.49 -0.82 -2.30
N GLU A 30 -7.59 0.02 -3.33
CA GLU A 30 -7.54 1.48 -3.16
C GLU A 30 -8.93 2.07 -2.96
N SER A 31 -9.90 1.63 -3.78
CA SER A 31 -11.27 2.13 -3.71
C SER A 31 -12.26 1.14 -4.31
N GLY A 32 -13.51 1.16 -3.83
CA GLY A 32 -14.57 0.31 -4.39
C GLY A 32 -14.34 -1.19 -4.12
N CYS A 33 -14.67 -2.05 -5.09
CA CYS A 33 -14.54 -3.51 -4.99
C CYS A 33 -15.30 -4.16 -3.82
N GLY A 34 -16.40 -3.51 -3.36
CA GLY A 34 -17.28 -4.11 -2.35
C GLY A 34 -18.00 -5.34 -2.92
N VAL A 35 -18.18 -6.36 -2.08
CA VAL A 35 -18.85 -7.62 -2.43
C VAL A 35 -20.21 -7.67 -1.73
N SER A 36 -21.25 -8.10 -2.43
CA SER A 36 -22.62 -8.25 -1.90
C SER A 36 -23.33 -9.45 -2.53
N ASP A 37 -24.46 -9.86 -1.97
CA ASP A 37 -25.32 -10.92 -2.53
C ASP A 37 -26.17 -10.49 -3.74
N GLY A 38 -26.02 -9.23 -4.21
CA GLY A 38 -26.77 -8.69 -5.34
C GLY A 38 -28.28 -8.59 -5.13
N GLY A 39 -28.79 -8.91 -3.93
CA GLY A 39 -30.22 -9.00 -3.61
C GLY A 39 -30.91 -10.25 -4.18
N THR A 40 -30.19 -11.16 -4.85
CA THR A 40 -30.73 -12.38 -5.46
C THR A 40 -30.64 -13.58 -4.54
N GLN A 41 -29.69 -13.59 -3.62
CA GLN A 41 -29.43 -14.71 -2.70
C GLN A 41 -29.28 -16.02 -3.45
N ASP A 42 -28.54 -16.00 -4.56
CA ASP A 42 -28.15 -17.18 -5.33
C ASP A 42 -26.67 -17.50 -5.07
N MET A 43 -26.12 -18.50 -5.76
CA MET A 43 -24.68 -18.84 -5.68
C MET A 43 -23.83 -17.86 -6.51
N ASN A 44 -24.24 -16.60 -6.59
CA ASN A 44 -23.50 -15.53 -7.23
C ASN A 44 -23.33 -14.39 -6.22
N VAL A 45 -22.17 -13.74 -6.27
CA VAL A 45 -21.90 -12.52 -5.52
C VAL A 45 -21.55 -11.41 -6.49
N GLU A 46 -22.05 -10.21 -6.20
CA GLU A 46 -21.82 -9.04 -7.02
C GLU A 46 -20.64 -8.24 -6.47
N VAL A 47 -19.63 -8.06 -7.31
CA VAL A 47 -18.46 -7.22 -7.02
C VAL A 47 -18.67 -5.87 -7.67
N ALA A 48 -18.70 -4.81 -6.88
CA ALA A 48 -18.78 -3.44 -7.36
C ALA A 48 -17.49 -3.03 -8.09
N SER A 49 -17.58 -2.05 -9.00
CA SER A 49 -16.39 -1.50 -9.64
C SER A 49 -15.46 -0.83 -8.63
N GLY A 50 -14.17 -0.78 -8.94
CA GLY A 50 -13.16 -0.18 -8.07
C GLY A 50 -11.76 -0.21 -8.67
N SER A 51 -10.77 0.18 -7.86
CA SER A 51 -9.35 0.11 -8.19
C SER A 51 -8.59 -0.71 -7.15
N VAL A 52 -7.66 -1.53 -7.64
CA VAL A 52 -6.75 -2.33 -6.81
C VAL A 52 -5.33 -2.15 -7.30
N VAL A 53 -4.37 -2.29 -6.39
CA VAL A 53 -2.95 -2.38 -6.74
C VAL A 53 -2.51 -3.82 -6.54
N ILE A 54 -1.74 -4.35 -7.48
CA ILE A 54 -1.17 -5.71 -7.43
C ILE A 54 0.30 -5.60 -7.79
N ASP A 55 1.19 -6.07 -6.91
CA ASP A 55 2.65 -5.94 -7.10
C ASP A 55 3.07 -4.49 -7.44
N GLY A 56 2.41 -3.49 -6.83
CA GLY A 56 2.66 -2.06 -7.07
C GLY A 56 2.10 -1.48 -8.37
N THR A 57 1.32 -2.24 -9.14
CA THR A 57 0.66 -1.77 -10.38
C THR A 57 -0.84 -1.61 -10.19
N GLU A 58 -1.40 -0.46 -10.60
CA GLU A 58 -2.84 -0.20 -10.52
C GLU A 58 -3.63 -0.96 -11.60
N HIS A 59 -4.76 -1.52 -11.19
CA HIS A 59 -5.71 -2.23 -12.04
C HIS A 59 -7.14 -1.78 -11.73
N SER A 60 -7.89 -1.42 -12.77
CA SER A 60 -9.33 -1.15 -12.65
C SER A 60 -10.13 -2.45 -12.71
N ILE A 61 -11.05 -2.61 -11.77
CA ILE A 61 -11.99 -3.74 -11.72
C ILE A 61 -13.37 -3.23 -12.13
N SER A 62 -13.93 -3.78 -13.20
CA SER A 62 -15.32 -3.51 -13.59
C SER A 62 -16.28 -4.28 -12.69
N SER A 63 -17.49 -3.73 -12.51
CA SER A 63 -18.56 -4.43 -11.80
C SER A 63 -18.86 -5.76 -12.49
N GLN A 64 -18.92 -6.84 -11.74
CA GLN A 64 -19.17 -8.17 -12.28
C GLN A 64 -19.77 -9.12 -11.26
N SER A 65 -20.54 -10.07 -11.78
CA SER A 65 -21.05 -11.20 -11.02
C SER A 65 -20.00 -12.30 -10.96
N VAL A 66 -19.77 -12.83 -9.78
CA VAL A 66 -18.82 -13.91 -9.51
C VAL A 66 -19.59 -15.13 -9.03
N SER A 67 -19.54 -16.21 -9.80
CA SER A 67 -20.20 -17.47 -9.43
C SER A 67 -19.39 -18.28 -8.43
N LEU A 68 -20.07 -18.70 -7.37
CA LEU A 68 -19.60 -19.69 -6.42
C LEU A 68 -19.94 -21.09 -6.93
N ALA A 69 -19.15 -22.08 -6.52
CA ALA A 69 -19.49 -23.47 -6.80
C ALA A 69 -20.76 -23.88 -6.04
N SER A 70 -21.48 -24.89 -6.51
CA SER A 70 -22.63 -25.43 -5.76
C SER A 70 -22.22 -25.85 -4.35
N ALA A 71 -23.07 -25.60 -3.36
CA ALA A 71 -22.83 -26.02 -1.98
C ALA A 71 -22.67 -27.56 -1.89
N ASP A 72 -21.78 -28.00 -1.02
CA ASP A 72 -21.70 -29.41 -0.65
C ASP A 72 -22.92 -29.79 0.18
N SER A 73 -23.43 -31.02 0.06
CA SER A 73 -24.66 -31.42 0.74
C SER A 73 -24.48 -31.59 2.25
N ASP A 74 -23.28 -31.93 2.70
CA ASP A 74 -23.04 -32.44 4.05
C ASP A 74 -22.17 -31.51 4.90
N ASN A 75 -21.27 -30.75 4.27
CA ASN A 75 -20.28 -29.95 4.99
C ASN A 75 -20.22 -28.49 4.50
N PRO A 76 -20.05 -27.52 5.40
CA PRO A 76 -19.81 -26.14 5.03
C PRO A 76 -18.40 -25.95 4.45
N ARG A 77 -18.18 -24.82 3.78
CA ARG A 77 -16.85 -24.35 3.34
C ARG A 77 -16.74 -22.84 3.36
N TYR A 78 -15.51 -22.34 3.24
CA TYR A 78 -15.23 -20.93 3.00
C TYR A 78 -14.67 -20.76 1.59
N ASP A 79 -15.30 -19.94 0.78
CA ASP A 79 -14.80 -19.52 -0.52
C ASP A 79 -14.17 -18.11 -0.39
N LEU A 80 -13.18 -17.79 -1.22
CA LEU A 80 -12.67 -16.41 -1.30
C LEU A 80 -13.22 -15.72 -2.55
N VAL A 81 -13.45 -14.42 -2.45
CA VAL A 81 -13.57 -13.55 -3.60
C VAL A 81 -12.29 -12.74 -3.67
N VAL A 82 -11.58 -12.87 -4.79
CA VAL A 82 -10.31 -12.17 -5.03
C VAL A 82 -10.37 -11.41 -6.34
N ALA A 83 -9.57 -10.37 -6.49
CA ALA A 83 -9.34 -9.69 -7.77
C ALA A 83 -7.90 -9.86 -8.23
N ASP A 84 -7.72 -10.11 -9.52
CA ASP A 84 -6.42 -10.06 -10.18
C ASP A 84 -6.44 -9.08 -11.37
N SER A 85 -5.37 -9.04 -12.16
CA SER A 85 -5.26 -8.17 -13.33
C SER A 85 -6.31 -8.42 -14.43
N SER A 86 -7.08 -9.52 -14.35
CA SER A 86 -8.15 -9.88 -15.28
C SER A 86 -9.55 -9.61 -14.75
N GLY A 87 -9.71 -9.38 -13.44
CA GLY A 87 -11.01 -9.15 -12.82
C GLY A 87 -11.19 -9.90 -11.49
N ALA A 88 -12.43 -9.90 -10.99
CA ALA A 88 -12.81 -10.61 -9.78
C ALA A 88 -13.17 -12.08 -10.07
N LYS A 89 -12.81 -12.97 -9.16
CA LYS A 89 -13.08 -14.41 -9.27
C LYS A 89 -13.23 -15.06 -7.90
N ALA A 90 -13.94 -16.19 -7.87
CA ALA A 90 -14.04 -17.03 -6.68
C ALA A 90 -12.88 -18.03 -6.61
N VAL A 91 -12.42 -18.29 -5.39
CA VAL A 91 -11.52 -19.40 -5.06
C VAL A 91 -12.29 -20.34 -4.14
N THR A 92 -12.73 -21.47 -4.69
CA THR A 92 -13.52 -22.45 -3.93
C THR A 92 -12.67 -23.10 -2.84
N GLY A 93 -13.20 -23.11 -1.62
CA GLY A 93 -12.61 -23.81 -0.49
C GLY A 93 -12.87 -25.31 -0.51
N THR A 94 -12.39 -25.99 0.53
CA THR A 94 -12.66 -27.41 0.73
C THR A 94 -13.75 -27.59 1.77
N ALA A 95 -14.79 -28.36 1.43
CA ALA A 95 -15.88 -28.70 2.34
C ALA A 95 -15.38 -29.59 3.48
N SER A 96 -15.70 -29.21 4.71
CA SER A 96 -15.28 -29.92 5.93
C SER A 96 -16.18 -29.55 7.11
N ALA A 97 -16.30 -30.43 8.09
CA ALA A 97 -16.97 -30.12 9.36
C ALA A 97 -16.28 -28.97 10.13
N THR A 98 -14.99 -28.71 9.86
CA THR A 98 -14.24 -27.57 10.37
C THR A 98 -13.55 -26.87 9.19
N PRO A 99 -14.30 -26.09 8.40
CA PRO A 99 -13.77 -25.52 7.17
C PRO A 99 -12.71 -24.47 7.47
N LYS A 100 -11.74 -24.36 6.56
CA LYS A 100 -10.71 -23.32 6.59
C LYS A 100 -10.75 -22.57 5.28
N ALA A 101 -10.52 -21.26 5.32
CA ALA A 101 -10.39 -20.49 4.10
C ALA A 101 -9.18 -21.00 3.28
N PRO A 102 -9.31 -21.10 1.95
CA PRO A 102 -8.19 -21.47 1.10
C PRO A 102 -7.15 -20.36 1.09
N SER A 103 -5.94 -20.65 0.62
CA SER A 103 -4.89 -19.62 0.49
C SER A 103 -5.22 -18.63 -0.63
N ILE A 104 -4.86 -17.37 -0.43
CA ILE A 104 -4.95 -16.33 -1.47
C ILE A 104 -4.02 -16.72 -2.64
N PRO A 105 -4.52 -16.76 -3.89
CA PRO A 105 -3.67 -16.97 -5.05
C PRO A 105 -2.61 -15.87 -5.20
N SER A 106 -1.46 -16.21 -5.78
CA SER A 106 -0.44 -15.20 -6.10
C SER A 106 -0.99 -14.10 -7.01
N LYS A 107 -0.56 -12.86 -6.81
CA LYS A 107 -0.98 -11.69 -7.61
C LYS A 107 -2.49 -11.49 -7.59
N SER A 108 -3.09 -11.68 -6.44
CA SER A 108 -4.52 -11.49 -6.23
C SER A 108 -4.75 -10.75 -4.93
N VAL A 109 -5.65 -9.78 -4.98
CA VAL A 109 -6.09 -9.00 -3.83
C VAL A 109 -7.31 -9.68 -3.24
N LEU A 110 -7.31 -9.92 -1.93
CA LEU A 110 -8.47 -10.44 -1.23
C LEU A 110 -9.55 -9.37 -1.09
N LEU A 111 -10.78 -9.71 -1.50
CA LEU A 111 -11.96 -8.82 -1.38
C LEU A 111 -12.89 -9.29 -0.27
N ALA A 112 -13.28 -10.57 -0.28
CA ALA A 112 -14.20 -11.11 0.71
C ALA A 112 -13.94 -12.58 0.99
N ILE A 113 -14.39 -13.03 2.16
CA ILE A 113 -14.50 -14.44 2.53
C ILE A 113 -16.00 -14.75 2.60
N VAL A 114 -16.44 -15.75 1.86
CA VAL A 114 -17.84 -16.16 1.78
C VAL A 114 -17.99 -17.51 2.48
N GLU A 115 -18.82 -17.56 3.52
CA GLU A 115 -19.26 -18.82 4.10
C GLU A 115 -20.31 -19.45 3.20
N VAL A 116 -20.09 -20.70 2.78
CA VAL A 116 -21.10 -21.48 2.05
C VAL A 116 -21.56 -22.59 2.97
N PRO A 117 -22.75 -22.46 3.60
CA PRO A 117 -23.32 -23.52 4.43
C PRO A 117 -23.60 -24.79 3.64
N ALA A 118 -23.61 -25.94 4.34
CA ALA A 118 -24.00 -27.20 3.74
C ALA A 118 -25.43 -27.12 3.17
N GLY A 119 -25.61 -27.56 1.94
CA GLY A 119 -26.90 -27.58 1.25
C GLY A 119 -27.47 -26.19 0.91
N ALA A 120 -26.68 -25.11 1.03
CA ALA A 120 -27.14 -23.77 0.70
C ALA A 120 -27.53 -23.65 -0.78
N SER A 121 -28.67 -23.00 -1.04
CA SER A 121 -29.11 -22.64 -2.40
C SER A 121 -28.64 -21.25 -2.83
N GLY A 122 -28.08 -20.49 -1.90
CA GLY A 122 -27.71 -19.08 -2.07
C GLY A 122 -26.71 -18.62 -1.02
N ALA A 123 -25.95 -17.58 -1.35
CA ALA A 123 -25.15 -16.82 -0.40
C ALA A 123 -25.88 -15.50 -0.12
N THR A 124 -25.90 -15.08 1.14
CA THR A 124 -26.52 -13.85 1.62
C THR A 124 -25.45 -12.90 2.15
N ASP A 125 -25.79 -11.62 2.25
CA ASP A 125 -24.88 -10.62 2.86
C ASP A 125 -24.43 -10.98 4.30
N GLY A 126 -25.18 -11.83 5.01
CA GLY A 126 -24.80 -12.33 6.34
C GLY A 126 -23.65 -13.35 6.32
N GLU A 127 -23.43 -13.99 5.18
CA GLU A 127 -22.38 -14.99 4.95
C GLU A 127 -21.15 -14.40 4.25
N ILE A 128 -21.27 -13.17 3.74
CA ILE A 128 -20.18 -12.43 3.11
C ILE A 128 -19.47 -11.59 4.16
N SER A 129 -18.20 -11.91 4.38
CA SER A 129 -17.32 -11.16 5.27
C SER A 129 -16.35 -10.33 4.44
N ASP A 130 -16.40 -9.01 4.62
CA ASP A 130 -15.45 -8.09 4.00
C ASP A 130 -14.05 -8.35 4.55
N ALA A 131 -13.09 -8.58 3.65
CA ALA A 131 -11.71 -8.89 3.98
C ALA A 131 -10.72 -7.98 3.25
N ARG A 132 -11.19 -6.84 2.72
CA ARG A 132 -10.35 -5.88 2.00
C ARG A 132 -9.35 -5.23 2.95
N VAL A 133 -8.09 -5.18 2.53
CA VAL A 133 -7.13 -4.22 3.07
C VAL A 133 -7.18 -2.98 2.22
N ILE A 134 -7.62 -1.89 2.86
CA ILE A 134 -7.64 -0.56 2.27
C ILE A 134 -6.61 0.26 3.03
N LEU A 135 -5.51 0.55 2.36
CA LEU A 135 -4.55 1.54 2.85
C LEU A 135 -5.12 2.91 2.48
N HIS A 136 -5.72 3.60 3.44
CA HIS A 136 -5.84 5.04 3.32
C HIS A 136 -4.45 5.65 3.33
N GLU A 137 -4.24 6.67 2.51
CA GLU A 137 -2.99 7.43 2.48
C GLU A 137 -2.49 7.62 3.92
N ILE A 138 -1.27 7.15 4.20
CA ILE A 138 -0.53 7.74 5.31
C ILE A 138 -0.37 9.18 4.85
N ALA A 139 -1.20 10.08 5.38
CA ALA A 139 -1.03 11.51 5.19
C ALA A 139 0.37 11.80 5.71
N ASN A 140 1.35 11.76 4.82
CA ASN A 140 2.72 11.99 5.14
C ASN A 140 2.86 13.50 5.15
N THR A 141 2.12 14.13 6.07
CA THR A 141 2.10 15.58 6.26
C THR A 141 3.52 16.08 6.46
N ALA A 142 4.41 15.24 7.00
CA ALA A 142 5.85 15.50 7.05
C ALA A 142 6.52 15.55 5.68
N VAL A 143 6.22 14.63 4.74
CA VAL A 143 6.78 14.66 3.37
C VAL A 143 6.20 15.79 2.53
N SER A 144 4.89 16.04 2.60
CA SER A 144 4.30 17.20 1.93
C SER A 144 4.78 18.53 2.52
N ALA A 145 5.11 18.58 3.82
CA ALA A 145 5.76 19.74 4.42
C ALA A 145 7.18 19.92 3.90
N LEU A 146 7.97 18.85 3.76
CA LEU A 146 9.32 18.89 3.20
C LEU A 146 9.34 19.31 1.73
N GLU A 147 8.37 18.86 0.92
CA GLU A 147 8.23 19.25 -0.49
C GLU A 147 7.83 20.73 -0.67
N ASN A 148 7.16 21.32 0.32
CA ASN A 148 6.79 22.73 0.34
C ASN A 148 7.79 23.62 1.09
N LEU A 149 8.91 23.07 1.59
CA LEU A 149 10.01 23.90 2.07
C LEU A 149 10.70 24.50 0.85
N SER A 150 10.48 25.79 0.63
CA SER A 150 11.38 26.58 -0.19
C SER A 150 12.73 26.68 0.52
N GLU A 151 13.78 26.90 -0.25
CA GLU A 151 15.11 27.18 0.28
C GLU A 151 15.13 28.31 1.34
N GLY A 152 14.12 29.19 1.38
CA GLY A 152 14.01 30.27 2.38
C GLY A 152 13.27 29.91 3.68
N ASP A 153 12.68 28.72 3.79
CA ASP A 153 11.85 28.34 4.95
C ASP A 153 12.75 27.95 6.13
N SER A 154 12.88 28.88 7.09
CA SER A 154 13.65 28.67 8.32
C SER A 154 12.73 28.26 9.47
N PHE A 155 13.13 27.22 10.20
CA PHE A 155 12.53 26.91 11.49
C PHE A 155 12.91 28.04 12.45
N SER A 156 11.91 28.76 12.97
CA SER A 156 12.13 29.88 13.89
C SER A 156 12.99 29.46 15.08
N GLY A 157 14.25 29.89 15.08
CA GLY A 157 15.24 29.59 16.12
C GLY A 157 16.48 28.81 15.66
N TYR A 158 16.49 28.20 14.48
CA TYR A 158 17.67 27.54 13.90
C TYR A 158 17.75 27.83 12.39
N PRO A 159 18.43 28.88 11.94
CA PRO A 159 18.75 29.00 10.52
C PRO A 159 19.64 27.80 10.17
N LEU A 160 19.15 26.88 9.34
CA LEU A 160 20.05 26.05 8.56
C LEU A 160 20.79 27.05 7.71
N ALA A 161 22.07 27.26 8.02
CA ALA A 161 22.94 28.02 7.15
C ALA A 161 22.77 27.39 5.77
N HIS A 162 22.11 28.12 4.88
CA HIS A 162 22.29 27.90 3.47
C HIS A 162 23.79 27.77 3.30
N GLY A 163 24.20 26.77 2.53
CA GLY A 163 25.46 26.93 1.85
C GLY A 163 25.38 28.31 1.22
N THR A 164 26.03 29.30 1.82
CA THR A 164 26.77 30.25 1.04
C THR A 164 27.57 29.32 0.18
N ASP A 165 27.06 29.12 -1.03
CA ASP A 165 27.82 28.67 -2.16
C ASP A 165 29.25 29.13 -1.89
N VAL A 166 30.13 28.17 -1.66
CA VAL A 166 31.55 28.45 -1.47
C VAL A 166 32.10 29.14 -2.73
N ASP A 167 31.29 29.26 -3.79
CA ASP A 167 31.57 29.95 -5.03
C ASP A 167 30.68 31.19 -5.34
N ALA A 168 29.79 31.66 -4.43
CA ALA A 168 29.09 32.94 -4.65
C ALA A 168 30.00 34.12 -4.20
N PRO A 169 30.50 34.96 -5.13
CA PRO A 169 31.58 35.89 -4.88
C PRO A 169 31.07 37.10 -4.10
N THR A 170 31.01 36.98 -2.77
CA THR A 170 30.85 38.12 -1.86
C THR A 170 31.99 38.15 -0.86
N ASN A 171 33.18 38.37 -1.41
CA ASN A 171 34.09 39.44 -1.02
C ASN A 171 34.16 39.84 0.47
N ALA A 172 34.54 38.92 1.35
CA ALA A 172 35.08 39.28 2.68
C ALA A 172 36.14 38.32 3.25
N HIS A 173 36.39 37.17 2.62
CA HIS A 173 37.33 36.17 3.13
C HIS A 173 38.41 35.69 2.14
N HIS A 174 38.35 36.04 0.86
CA HIS A 174 39.42 35.73 -0.12
C HIS A 174 40.46 36.84 -0.32
N ASP A 175 40.32 37.99 0.35
CA ASP A 175 41.24 39.11 0.21
C ASP A 175 42.27 39.23 1.34
N ARG A 176 42.40 38.23 2.21
CA ARG A 176 43.45 38.25 3.25
C ARG A 176 44.81 37.77 2.75
N PHE A 177 44.88 37.32 1.50
CA PHE A 177 46.12 36.96 0.83
C PHE A 177 46.33 37.71 -0.50
N THR A 178 45.61 38.80 -0.74
CA THR A 178 45.75 39.55 -2.00
C THR A 178 46.77 40.68 -1.83
N ASP A 179 47.82 40.57 -2.65
CA ASP A 179 48.88 41.52 -3.01
C ASP A 179 49.87 41.99 -1.94
N ALA A 180 49.48 42.24 -0.69
CA ALA A 180 50.40 42.76 0.32
C ALA A 180 51.41 41.71 0.84
N GLU A 181 51.01 40.44 0.89
CA GLU A 181 51.87 39.32 1.30
C GLU A 181 52.63 38.71 0.10
N ALA A 182 52.05 38.79 -1.11
CA ALA A 182 52.71 38.44 -2.36
C ALA A 182 53.87 39.41 -2.69
N GLN A 183 53.69 40.73 -2.44
CA GLN A 183 54.76 41.71 -2.59
C GLN A 183 55.89 41.54 -1.56
N LYS A 184 55.57 41.10 -0.32
CA LYS A 184 56.59 40.78 0.69
C LYS A 184 57.41 39.53 0.34
N GLN A 185 56.82 38.52 -0.30
CA GLN A 185 57.55 37.34 -0.77
C GLN A 185 58.36 37.61 -2.05
N ALA A 186 57.89 38.49 -2.94
CA ALA A 186 58.64 38.94 -4.12
C ALA A 186 59.86 39.80 -3.74
N LEU A 187 59.74 40.69 -2.75
CA LEU A 187 60.84 41.51 -2.25
C LEU A 187 61.86 40.72 -1.41
N ALA A 188 61.47 39.57 -0.85
CA ALA A 188 62.37 38.68 -0.13
C ALA A 188 63.25 37.82 -1.07
N TYR A 189 62.83 37.61 -2.32
CA TYR A 189 63.56 36.81 -3.31
C TYR A 189 64.55 37.63 -4.16
N ASP A 190 64.40 38.96 -4.22
CA ASP A 190 65.30 39.87 -4.95
C ASP A 190 66.55 40.28 -4.14
N PHE A 191 66.62 39.95 -2.84
CA PHE A 191 67.80 40.20 -1.98
C PHE A 191 68.77 38.99 -1.89
N ILE A 192 68.46 37.86 -2.52
CA ILE A 192 69.27 36.62 -2.46
C ILE A 192 69.83 36.24 -3.86
N GLY A 193 69.67 37.10 -4.87
CA GLY A 193 70.05 36.87 -6.26
C GLY A 193 71.28 37.65 -6.78
N VAL A 194 72.37 37.75 -6.00
CA VAL A 194 73.73 38.05 -6.52
C VAL A 194 74.64 36.87 -6.24
#